data_AF-A0A1I5F209-F1
#
_entry.id   AF-A0A1I5F209-F1
#
_cell.length_a   1.000
_cell.length_b   1.000
_cell.length_c   1.000
_cell.angle_alpha   90.00
_cell.angle_beta   90.00
_cell.angle_gamma   90.00
#
_symmetry.space_group_name_H-M   'P 1'
#
loop_
_entity.id
_entity.type
_entity.pdbx_description
1 polymer ?
#
loop_
_entity_poly.entity_id
_entity_poly.type
_entity_poly.pdbx_seq_one_letter_code
_entity_poly.pdbx_strand_id
1 'polypeptide(L)'
;MVKFLIIVLGVGWLLGQLIRYFLRSKLAKFAAHVQEMEREQRRAQQSQSRPKEDISVDYIPKSHEAKRKKDIEGGEYVDYEEVKE
;
A
#
# COMPACT_ATOMS: atom_id res chain seq x y z
N MET A 1 29.08 22.98 43.80
CA MET A 1 27.65 22.87 43.48
C MET A 1 27.23 23.71 42.26
N VAL A 2 27.38 25.04 42.25
CA VAL A 2 26.96 25.90 41.12
C VAL A 2 27.61 25.52 39.77
N LYS A 3 28.90 25.15 39.79
CA LYS A 3 29.64 24.67 38.61
C LYS A 3 28.96 23.44 37.97
N PHE A 4 28.40 22.55 38.78
CA PHE A 4 27.71 21.35 38.32
C PHE A 4 26.35 21.69 37.70
N LEU A 5 25.60 22.62 38.32
CA LEU A 5 24.34 23.12 37.76
C LEU A 5 24.52 23.73 36.36
N ILE A 6 25.59 24.53 36.16
CA ILE A 6 25.88 25.13 34.85
C ILE A 6 26.21 24.06 33.80
N ILE A 7 26.99 23.04 34.17
CA ILE A 7 27.32 21.92 33.28
C ILE A 7 26.05 21.14 32.91
N VAL A 8 25.20 20.82 33.89
CA VAL A 8 23.94 20.08 33.65
C VAL A 8 22.97 20.90 32.78
N LEU A 9 22.86 22.21 33.00
CA LEU A 9 22.06 23.10 32.15
C LEU A 9 22.60 23.18 30.72
N GLY A 10 23.92 23.33 30.55
CA GLY A 10 24.54 23.37 29.24
C GLY A 10 24.40 22.05 28.48
N VAL A 11 24.70 20.93 29.14
CA VAL A 11 24.58 19.58 28.56
C VAL A 11 23.12 19.23 28.30
N GLY A 12 22.20 19.54 29.21
CA GLY A 12 20.76 19.32 29.04
C GLY A 12 20.19 20.12 27.87
N TRP A 13 20.62 21.37 27.70
CA TRP A 13 20.24 22.19 26.55
C TRP A 13 20.77 21.61 25.23
N LEU A 14 22.04 21.17 25.22
CA LEU A 14 22.67 20.56 24.05
C LEU A 14 22.00 19.22 23.68
N LEU A 15 21.72 18.36 24.66
CA LEU A 15 21.00 17.10 24.46
C LEU A 15 19.59 17.34 23.96
N GLY A 16 18.86 18.30 24.52
CA GLY A 16 17.51 18.65 24.05
C GLY A 16 17.50 19.07 22.58
N GLN A 17 18.52 19.83 22.16
CA GLN A 17 18.70 20.22 20.77
C GLN A 17 19.01 19.02 19.86
N LEU A 18 19.93 18.13 20.26
CA LEU A 18 20.25 16.91 19.53
C LEU A 18 19.02 15.99 19.38
N ILE A 19 18.29 15.77 20.47
CA ILE A 19 17.07 14.96 20.49
C ILE A 19 16.05 15.54 19.51
N ARG A 20 15.83 16.86 19.51
CA ARG A 20 14.89 17.51 18.58
C ARG A 20 15.26 17.29 17.11
N TYR A 21 16.54 17.39 16.75
CA TYR A 21 16.99 17.10 15.39
C TYR A 21 16.89 15.62 15.04
N PHE A 22 17.24 14.75 15.99
CA PHE A 22 17.19 13.30 15.80
C PHE A 22 15.75 12.81 15.58
N LEU A 23 14.80 13.24 16.43
CA LEU A 23 13.39 12.87 16.28
C LEU A 23 12.83 13.33 14.94
N ARG A 24 13.11 14.56 14.50
CA ARG A 24 12.67 15.04 13.18
C ARG A 24 13.14 14.14 12.04
N SER A 25 14.38 13.65 12.10
CA SER A 25 14.93 12.79 11.05
C SER A 25 14.31 11.38 11.02
N LYS A 26 14.04 10.80 12.19
CA LYS A 26 13.48 9.44 12.30
C LYS A 26 11.96 9.41 12.11
N LEU A 27 11.25 10.39 12.67
CA LEU A 27 9.81 10.55 12.47
C LEU A 27 9.48 10.83 11.00
N ALA A 28 10.31 11.58 10.27
CA ALA A 28 10.09 11.78 8.84
C ALA A 28 10.13 10.44 8.06
N LYS A 29 11.09 9.56 8.38
CA LYS A 29 11.16 8.23 7.78
C LYS A 29 10.00 7.33 8.19
N PHE A 30 9.58 7.41 9.44
CA PHE A 30 8.44 6.64 9.94
C PHE A 30 7.12 7.13 9.34
N ALA A 31 6.92 8.45 9.25
CA ALA A 31 5.76 9.06 8.61
C ALA A 31 5.67 8.72 7.12
N ALA A 32 6.80 8.66 6.42
CA ALA A 32 6.83 8.21 5.02
C ALA A 32 6.34 6.75 4.90
N HIS A 33 6.83 5.86 5.77
CA HIS A 33 6.42 4.45 5.77
C HIS A 33 4.95 4.25 6.17
N VAL A 34 4.47 5.02 7.15
CA VAL A 34 3.04 5.00 7.56
C VAL A 34 2.14 5.52 6.45
N GLN A 35 2.54 6.58 5.71
CA GLN A 35 1.78 7.05 4.55
C GLN A 35 1.69 6.02 3.43
N GLU A 36 2.76 5.27 3.18
CA GLU A 36 2.74 4.18 2.18
C GLU A 36 1.75 3.08 2.58
N MET A 37 1.81 2.62 3.83
CA MET A 37 0.87 1.61 4.35
C MET A 37 -0.58 2.10 4.36
N GLU A 38 -0.82 3.37 4.72
CA GLU A 38 -2.18 3.94 4.71
C GLU A 38 -2.73 4.07 3.29
N ARG A 39 -1.90 4.41 2.30
CA ARG A 39 -2.30 4.43 0.89
C ARG A 39 -2.67 3.05 0.37
N GLU A 40 -1.90 2.02 0.73
CA GLU A 40 -2.24 0.63 0.40
C GLU A 40 -3.55 0.18 1.05
N GLN A 41 -3.75 0.53 2.32
CA GLN A 41 -4.98 0.17 3.05
C GLN A 41 -6.21 0.88 2.48
N ARG A 42 -6.11 2.17 2.12
CA ARG A 42 -7.18 2.90 1.44
C ARG A 42 -7.49 2.32 0.06
N ARG A 43 -6.49 1.86 -0.68
CA ARG A 43 -6.68 1.19 -1.99
C ARG A 43 -7.39 -0.15 -1.84
N ALA A 44 -7.09 -0.91 -0.77
CA ALA A 44 -7.76 -2.17 -0.46
C ALA A 44 -9.21 -2.00 0.05
N GLN A 45 -9.52 -0.91 0.77
CA GLN A 45 -10.89 -0.61 1.18
C GLN A 45 -11.76 -0.11 0.01
N GLN A 46 -11.15 0.59 -0.95
CA GLN A 46 -11.87 1.05 -2.15
C GLN A 46 -12.13 -0.08 -3.16
N SER A 47 -11.36 -1.17 -3.14
CA SER A 47 -11.65 -2.36 -3.97
C SER A 47 -12.77 -3.24 -3.41
N GLN A 48 -13.04 -3.20 -2.10
CA GLN A 48 -14.18 -3.92 -1.49
C GLN A 48 -15.54 -3.25 -1.73
N SER A 49 -15.57 -1.95 -2.03
CA SER A 49 -16.80 -1.19 -2.28
C SER A 49 -17.16 -1.04 -3.76
N ARG A 50 -16.37 -1.64 -4.67
CA ARG A 50 -16.73 -1.70 -6.10
C ARG A 50 -17.74 -2.83 -6.32
N PRO A 51 -18.85 -2.58 -7.04
CA PRO A 51 -19.81 -3.62 -7.38
C PRO A 51 -19.11 -4.75 -8.14
N LYS A 52 -19.54 -5.98 -7.86
CA LYS A 52 -18.98 -7.28 -8.27
C LYS A 52 -18.72 -7.48 -9.79
N GLU A 53 -19.08 -6.50 -10.61
CA GLU A 53 -19.09 -6.51 -12.08
C GLU A 53 -17.85 -5.83 -12.70
N ASP A 54 -17.05 -5.07 -11.94
CA ASP A 54 -15.90 -4.33 -12.49
C ASP A 54 -14.59 -5.13 -12.31
N ILE A 55 -14.29 -6.02 -13.27
CA ILE A 55 -13.02 -6.75 -13.33
C ILE A 55 -11.92 -5.77 -13.75
N SER A 56 -11.18 -5.24 -12.78
CA SER A 56 -10.03 -4.38 -13.04
C SER A 56 -8.81 -5.24 -13.44
N VAL A 57 -8.49 -5.26 -14.73
CA VAL A 57 -7.29 -5.92 -15.26
C VAL A 57 -6.15 -4.90 -15.33
N ASP A 58 -5.15 -5.03 -14.45
CA ASP A 58 -4.03 -4.09 -14.37
C ASP A 58 -3.07 -4.13 -15.57
N TYR A 59 -3.02 -5.27 -16.28
CA TYR A 59 -2.12 -5.42 -17.40
C TYR A 59 -2.61 -6.48 -18.38
N ILE A 60 -2.84 -6.06 -19.63
CA ILE A 60 -3.12 -6.96 -20.75
C ILE A 60 -1.88 -6.95 -21.64
N PRO A 61 -1.15 -8.07 -21.77
CA PRO A 61 0.00 -8.13 -22.68
C PRO A 61 -0.47 -7.97 -24.13
N LYS A 62 0.27 -7.18 -24.93
CA LYS A 62 -0.07 -6.86 -26.34
C LYS A 62 -0.25 -8.11 -27.23
N SER A 63 0.37 -9.23 -26.85
CA SER A 63 0.21 -10.53 -27.54
C SER A 63 -1.19 -11.14 -27.39
N HIS A 64 -1.95 -10.75 -26.36
CA HIS A 64 -3.32 -11.21 -26.13
C HIS A 64 -4.37 -10.36 -26.86
N GLU A 65 -4.10 -9.08 -27.12
CA GLU A 65 -5.02 -8.21 -27.88
C GLU A 65 -5.22 -8.73 -29.32
N ALA A 66 -4.16 -9.25 -29.94
CA ALA A 66 -4.22 -9.83 -31.29
C ALA A 66 -5.03 -11.14 -31.36
N LYS A 67 -5.13 -11.91 -30.26
CA LYS A 67 -5.91 -13.16 -30.20
C LYS A 67 -7.41 -12.91 -30.05
N ARG A 68 -7.83 -11.79 -29.47
CA ARG A 68 -9.26 -11.44 -29.31
C ARG A 68 -9.94 -10.95 -30.58
N LYS A 69 -9.18 -10.56 -31.62
CA LYS A 69 -9.73 -10.10 -32.91
C LYS A 69 -10.16 -11.21 -33.87
N LYS A 70 -9.92 -12.48 -33.53
CA LYS A 70 -10.49 -13.60 -34.28
C LYS A 70 -11.78 -13.98 -33.57
N ASP A 71 -12.90 -13.80 -34.25
CA ASP A 71 -14.21 -14.31 -33.85
C ASP A 71 -14.03 -15.76 -33.39
N ILE A 72 -14.00 -15.97 -32.08
CA ILE A 72 -14.22 -17.28 -31.51
C ILE A 72 -15.73 -17.38 -31.46
N GLU A 73 -16.32 -17.92 -32.54
CA GLU A 73 -17.67 -18.45 -32.52
C GLU A 73 -17.67 -19.53 -31.42
N GLY A 74 -18.18 -19.16 -30.25
CA GLY A 74 -18.32 -20.08 -29.14
C GLY A 74 -19.14 -21.28 -29.60
N GLY A 75 -18.59 -22.47 -29.45
CA GLY A 75 -19.31 -23.70 -29.76
C GLY A 75 -20.58 -23.84 -28.93
N GLU A 76 -21.49 -24.70 -29.38
CA GLU A 76 -22.73 -24.99 -28.69
C GLU A 76 -22.42 -25.68 -27.35
N TYR A 77 -22.78 -25.04 -26.24
CA TYR A 77 -22.64 -25.62 -24.91
C TYR A 77 -23.82 -26.56 -24.68
N VAL A 78 -23.53 -27.82 -24.35
CA VAL A 78 -24.54 -28.80 -23.96
C VAL A 78 -24.63 -28.81 -22.45
N ASP A 79 -25.81 -28.49 -21.92
CA ASP A 79 -26.10 -28.62 -20.50
C ASP A 79 -26.13 -30.11 -20.12
N TYR A 80 -25.29 -30.52 -19.17
CA TYR A 80 -25.31 -31.86 -18.61
C TYR A 80 -26.08 -31.86 -17.30
N GLU A 81 -26.96 -32.84 -17.10
CA GLU A 81 -27.58 -33.10 -15.80
C GLU A 81 -26.69 -34.05 -15.01
N GLU A 82 -26.23 -33.61 -13.84
CA GLU A 82 -25.42 -34.43 -12.93
C GLU A 82 -26.31 -35.49 -12.27
N VAL A 83 -26.14 -36.76 -12.66
CA VAL A 83 -26.80 -37.89 -12.00
C VAL A 83 -26.03 -38.22 -10.73
N LYS A 84 -26.66 -38.03 -9.57
CA LYS A 84 -26.13 -38.51 -8.29
C LYS A 84 -26.51 -39.98 -8.10
N GLU A 85 -25.51 -40.85 -7.97
CA GLU A 85 -25.70 -42.22 -7.45
C GLU A 85 -26.00 -42.21 -5.94
#